data_AF-A0A936TGE4-F1
#
_entry.id   AF-A0A936TGE4-F1
#
_cell.length_a   1.000
_cell.length_b   1.000
_cell.length_c   1.000
_cell.angle_alpha   90.00
_cell.angle_beta   90.00
_cell.angle_gamma   90.00
#
_symmetry.space_group_name_H-M   'P 1'
#
loop_
_entity.id
_entity.type
_entity.pdbx_description
1 polymer ?
#
loop_
_entity_poly.entity_id
_entity_poly.type
_entity_poly.pdbx_seq_one_letter_code
_entity_poly.pdbx_strand_id
1 'polypeptide(L)'
;MSTRSAETAGGDARAGAVYAAEDAASAAFPPRRYRTFAELRTHVEAIVCSDWWADTFPGAPIEVHVERRSRTATFSAACRRDGAGILWFVDGEHWTATAVCHELGHVASGSGHDAPFRNALVELWRRECGFPAATELCAQLNSRLPATGHDATTW
;
A
#
# COMPACT_ATOMS: atom_id res chain seq x y z
N MET A 1 5.43 -5.56 33.23
CA MET A 1 4.22 -6.15 32.60
C MET A 1 4.22 -5.74 31.14
N SER A 2 4.38 -6.71 30.25
CA SER A 2 4.67 -6.54 28.82
C SER A 2 3.48 -6.05 28.01
N THR A 3 3.59 -4.87 27.43
CA THR A 3 2.70 -4.31 26.41
C THR A 3 2.99 -4.80 24.98
N ARG A 4 4.13 -5.47 24.75
CA ARG A 4 4.60 -5.86 23.40
C ARG A 4 3.80 -6.96 22.68
N SER A 5 3.01 -7.76 23.40
CA SER A 5 2.31 -8.91 22.81
C SER A 5 0.94 -8.58 22.21
N ALA A 6 0.32 -7.47 22.60
CA ALA A 6 -0.97 -7.03 22.05
C ALA A 6 -0.81 -6.25 20.74
N GLU A 7 0.29 -5.50 20.58
CA GLU A 7 0.59 -4.75 19.35
C GLU A 7 0.89 -5.66 18.16
N THR A 8 1.58 -6.79 18.37
CA THR A 8 1.91 -7.74 17.29
C THR A 8 0.68 -8.51 16.81
N ALA A 9 -0.21 -8.94 17.71
CA ALA A 9 -1.45 -9.64 17.35
C ALA A 9 -2.46 -8.71 16.66
N GLY A 10 -2.53 -7.43 17.07
CA GLY A 10 -3.37 -6.42 16.42
C GLY A 10 -2.85 -5.98 15.04
N GLY A 11 -1.52 -5.97 14.85
CA GLY A 11 -0.88 -5.70 13.55
C GLY A 11 -1.21 -6.79 12.51
N ASP A 12 -1.16 -8.06 12.92
CA ASP A 12 -1.45 -9.21 12.06
C ASP A 12 -2.94 -9.23 11.61
N ALA A 13 -3.87 -8.94 12.52
CA ALA A 13 -5.29 -8.86 12.18
C ALA A 13 -5.64 -7.70 11.23
N ARG A 14 -5.00 -6.53 11.41
CA ARG A 14 -5.19 -5.38 10.51
C ARG A 14 -4.59 -5.62 9.12
N ALA A 15 -3.40 -6.21 9.07
CA ALA A 15 -2.77 -6.60 7.82
C ALA A 15 -3.65 -7.59 7.05
N GLY A 16 -4.14 -8.64 7.73
CA GLY A 16 -5.05 -9.62 7.13
C GLY A 16 -6.34 -8.99 6.58
N ALA A 17 -6.91 -8.02 7.29
CA ALA A 17 -8.10 -7.30 6.83
C ALA A 17 -7.84 -6.42 5.59
N VAL A 18 -6.67 -5.77 5.52
CA VAL A 18 -6.24 -5.04 4.32
C VAL A 18 -6.07 -5.99 3.14
N TYR A 19 -5.32 -7.09 3.30
CA TYR A 19 -5.12 -8.06 2.23
C TYR A 19 -6.45 -8.62 1.72
N ALA A 20 -7.38 -8.97 2.63
CA ALA A 20 -8.70 -9.44 2.25
C ALA A 20 -9.55 -8.38 1.52
N ALA A 21 -9.31 -7.08 1.76
CA ALA A 21 -9.96 -6.00 1.03
C ALA A 21 -9.34 -5.80 -0.37
N GLU A 22 -8.01 -5.84 -0.45
CA GLU A 22 -7.27 -5.77 -1.72
C GLU A 22 -7.61 -6.95 -2.64
N ASP A 23 -7.71 -8.17 -2.10
CA ASP A 23 -8.10 -9.36 -2.84
C ASP A 23 -9.53 -9.25 -3.39
N ALA A 24 -10.48 -8.83 -2.55
CA ALA A 24 -11.87 -8.66 -2.96
C ALA A 24 -12.01 -7.59 -4.06
N ALA A 25 -11.36 -6.44 -3.88
CA ALA A 25 -11.38 -5.36 -4.87
C ALA A 25 -10.65 -5.76 -6.16
N SER A 26 -9.54 -6.51 -6.08
CA SER A 26 -8.82 -7.04 -7.25
C SER A 26 -9.62 -8.11 -7.99
N ALA A 27 -10.46 -8.88 -7.30
CA ALA A 27 -11.34 -9.85 -7.94
C ALA A 27 -12.45 -9.16 -8.74
N ALA A 28 -13.00 -8.05 -8.24
CA ALA A 28 -14.00 -7.24 -8.94
C ALA A 28 -13.39 -6.38 -10.06
N PHE A 29 -12.19 -5.83 -9.82
CA PHE A 29 -11.46 -4.95 -10.72
C PHE A 29 -10.00 -5.40 -10.84
N PRO A 30 -9.71 -6.34 -11.77
CA PRO A 30 -8.37 -6.89 -11.92
C PRO A 30 -7.31 -5.81 -12.18
N PRO A 31 -6.29 -5.67 -11.32
CA PRO A 31 -5.22 -4.70 -11.50
C PRO A 31 -4.35 -5.10 -12.71
N ARG A 32 -3.68 -4.11 -13.29
CA ARG A 32 -2.67 -4.38 -14.32
C ARG A 32 -1.55 -5.27 -13.76
N ARG A 33 -0.95 -6.07 -14.63
CA ARG A 33 0.20 -6.93 -14.31
C ARG A 33 1.42 -6.46 -15.10
N TYR A 34 2.58 -6.47 -14.46
CA TYR A 34 3.85 -6.13 -15.10
C TYR A 34 4.49 -7.38 -15.65
N ARG A 35 4.98 -7.32 -16.89
CA ARG A 35 5.65 -8.45 -17.54
C ARG A 35 7.10 -8.58 -17.11
N THR A 36 7.73 -7.46 -16.77
CA THR A 36 9.14 -7.41 -16.38
C THR A 36 9.35 -6.55 -15.13
N PHE A 37 10.40 -6.85 -14.38
CA PHE A 37 10.79 -6.02 -13.25
C PHE A 37 11.19 -4.61 -13.69
N ALA A 38 11.77 -4.47 -14.88
CA ALA A 38 12.12 -3.17 -15.45
C ALA A 38 10.87 -2.31 -15.66
N GLU A 39 9.80 -2.90 -16.21
CA GLU A 39 8.50 -2.24 -16.37
C GLU A 39 7.90 -1.81 -15.02
N LEU A 40 7.94 -2.69 -14.02
CA LEU A 40 7.51 -2.36 -12.66
C LEU A 40 8.29 -1.17 -12.10
N ARG A 41 9.62 -1.22 -12.17
CA ARG A 41 10.50 -0.17 -11.66
C ARG A 41 10.27 1.17 -12.35
N THR A 42 10.23 1.19 -13.69
CA THR A 42 9.97 2.40 -14.47
C THR A 42 8.61 3.00 -14.11
N HIS A 43 7.61 2.16 -13.82
CA HIS A 43 6.32 2.68 -13.42
C HIS A 43 6.29 3.25 -12.01
N VAL A 44 6.94 2.58 -11.05
CA VAL A 44 7.10 3.14 -9.69
C VAL A 44 7.76 4.51 -9.77
N GLU A 45 8.86 4.63 -10.53
CA GLU A 45 9.56 5.89 -10.77
C GLU A 45 8.64 6.97 -11.35
N ALA A 46 7.83 6.62 -12.36
CA ALA A 46 6.86 7.55 -12.94
C ALA A 46 5.77 8.02 -11.95
N ILE A 47 5.42 7.20 -10.94
CA ILE A 47 4.51 7.62 -9.88
C ILE A 47 5.21 8.61 -8.95
N VAL A 48 6.34 8.21 -8.36
CA VAL A 48 7.00 8.99 -7.29
C VAL A 48 7.61 10.31 -7.78
N CYS A 49 7.96 10.39 -9.06
CA CYS A 49 8.50 11.61 -9.69
C CYS A 49 7.40 12.52 -10.27
N SER A 50 6.12 12.20 -10.11
CA SER A 50 5.03 13.02 -10.66
C SER A 50 4.60 14.12 -9.69
N ASP A 51 4.11 15.24 -10.24
CA ASP A 51 3.53 16.34 -9.44
C ASP A 51 2.39 15.84 -8.55
N TRP A 52 1.57 14.91 -9.05
CA TRP A 52 0.51 14.28 -8.25
C TRP A 52 1.04 13.64 -6.96
N TRP A 53 2.21 13.00 -6.99
CA TRP A 53 2.78 12.38 -5.79
C TRP A 53 3.17 13.44 -4.77
N ALA A 54 3.84 14.51 -5.23
CA ALA A 54 4.22 15.63 -4.38
C ALA A 54 2.99 16.35 -3.77
N ASP A 55 1.94 16.53 -4.56
CA ASP A 55 0.70 17.19 -4.14
C ASP A 55 -0.14 16.32 -3.19
N THR A 56 -0.22 15.01 -3.46
CA THR A 56 -1.05 14.07 -2.68
C THR A 56 -0.34 13.64 -1.39
N PHE A 57 0.98 13.50 -1.42
CA PHE A 57 1.79 13.00 -0.30
C PHE A 57 3.00 13.91 -0.02
N PRO A 58 2.78 15.15 0.45
CA PRO A 58 3.86 16.14 0.62
C PRO A 58 4.95 15.73 1.65
N GLY A 59 4.66 14.78 2.53
CA GLY A 59 5.62 14.22 3.49
C GLY A 59 6.26 12.90 3.07
N ALA A 60 6.00 12.42 1.85
CA ALA A 60 6.57 11.19 1.33
C ALA A 60 7.90 11.45 0.61
N PRO A 61 8.84 10.49 0.65
CA PRO A 61 10.10 10.63 -0.07
C PRO A 61 9.87 10.63 -1.59
N ILE A 62 10.69 11.38 -2.31
CA ILE A 62 10.75 11.38 -3.78
C ILE A 62 11.77 10.35 -4.26
N GLU A 63 12.86 10.17 -3.52
CA GLU A 63 13.83 9.11 -3.77
C GLU A 63 13.26 7.77 -3.29
N VAL A 64 12.96 6.89 -4.25
CA VAL A 64 12.48 5.53 -3.98
C VAL A 64 13.32 4.52 -4.75
N HIS A 65 13.97 3.61 -4.02
CA HIS A 65 14.72 2.50 -4.60
C HIS A 65 13.82 1.27 -4.73
N VAL A 66 13.84 0.65 -5.91
CA VAL A 66 13.06 -0.56 -6.18
C VAL A 66 14.00 -1.73 -6.40
N GLU A 67 13.94 -2.68 -5.48
CA GLU A 67 14.79 -3.86 -5.43
C GLU A 67 14.00 -5.14 -5.64
N ARG A 68 14.69 -6.12 -6.23
CA ARG A 68 14.14 -7.44 -6.47
C ARG A 68 14.54 -8.36 -5.32
N ARG A 69 13.58 -9.05 -4.71
CA ARG A 69 13.84 -10.13 -3.74
C ARG A 69 13.99 -11.48 -4.44
N SER A 70 14.54 -12.45 -3.71
CA SER A 70 14.55 -13.86 -4.11
C SER A 70 13.14 -14.36 -4.48
N ARG A 71 13.08 -15.29 -5.43
CA ARG A 71 11.86 -16.05 -5.78
C ARG A 71 11.29 -16.88 -4.63
N THR A 72 12.10 -17.15 -3.60
CA THR A 72 11.70 -17.90 -2.40
C THR A 72 11.19 -17.00 -1.28
N ALA A 73 11.20 -15.67 -1.47
CA ALA A 73 10.59 -14.76 -0.51
C ALA A 73 9.07 -14.93 -0.51
N THR A 74 8.46 -14.83 0.66
CA THR A 74 7.02 -15.05 0.83
C THR A 74 6.19 -13.76 0.75
N PHE A 75 6.83 -12.59 0.79
CA PHE A 75 6.15 -11.28 0.74
C PHE A 75 7.03 -10.19 0.12
N SER A 76 6.39 -9.22 -0.53
CA SER A 76 6.97 -7.92 -0.87
C SER A 76 6.93 -7.02 0.36
N ALA A 77 7.80 -6.02 0.43
CA ALA A 77 7.86 -5.13 1.57
C ALA A 77 8.36 -3.75 1.19
N ALA A 78 8.09 -2.78 2.05
CA ALA A 78 8.61 -1.44 1.95
C ALA A 78 9.13 -0.93 3.28
N CYS A 79 10.07 0.00 3.23
CA CYS A 79 10.40 0.83 4.37
C CYS A 79 10.75 2.26 3.95
N ARG A 80 10.72 3.17 4.93
CA ARG A 80 11.35 4.49 4.82
C ARG A 80 12.63 4.48 5.63
N ARG A 81 13.71 4.99 5.06
CA ARG A 81 14.99 5.13 5.74
C ARG A 81 15.76 6.33 5.19
N ASP A 82 16.31 7.15 6.08
CA ASP A 82 17.23 8.25 5.75
C ASP A 82 16.68 9.23 4.68
N GLY A 83 15.37 9.47 4.68
CA GLY A 83 14.71 10.36 3.71
C GLY A 83 14.36 9.72 2.36
N ALA A 84 14.61 8.43 2.18
CA ALA A 84 14.28 7.64 1.00
C ALA A 84 13.29 6.50 1.31
N GLY A 85 12.56 6.07 0.28
CA GLY A 85 11.78 4.83 0.30
C GLY A 85 12.56 3.67 -0.30
N ILE A 86 12.41 2.47 0.25
CA ILE A 86 12.92 1.24 -0.36
C ILE A 86 11.76 0.27 -0.53
N LEU A 87 11.55 -0.20 -1.75
CA LEU A 87 10.55 -1.21 -2.09
C LEU A 87 11.25 -2.50 -2.51
N TRP A 88 10.80 -3.61 -1.96
CA TRP A 88 11.31 -4.93 -2.26
C TRP A 88 10.18 -5.80 -2.81
N PHE A 89 10.24 -6.12 -4.11
CA PHE A 89 9.23 -7.00 -4.72
C PHE A 89 9.75 -8.43 -4.87
N VAL A 90 8.94 -9.41 -4.50
CA VAL A 90 9.22 -10.83 -4.78
C VAL A 90 9.36 -11.05 -6.29
N ASP A 91 10.43 -11.74 -6.70
CA ASP A 91 10.63 -12.09 -8.11
C ASP A 91 9.64 -13.19 -8.53
N GLY A 92 8.71 -12.87 -9.45
CA GLY A 92 7.72 -13.83 -9.94
C GLY A 92 6.36 -13.24 -10.29
N GLU A 93 5.30 -14.03 -10.08
CA GLU A 93 3.93 -13.77 -10.58
C GLU A 93 3.17 -12.67 -9.81
N HIS A 94 3.79 -12.03 -8.82
CA HIS A 94 3.12 -11.07 -7.93
C HIS A 94 3.33 -9.60 -8.32
N TRP A 95 3.89 -9.33 -9.51
CA TRP A 95 4.02 -7.97 -10.01
C TRP A 95 2.69 -7.44 -10.54
N THR A 96 1.91 -6.83 -9.64
CA THR A 96 0.60 -6.23 -9.93
C THR A 96 0.55 -4.78 -9.46
N ALA A 97 -0.36 -3.97 -10.04
CA ALA A 97 -0.59 -2.62 -9.51
C ALA A 97 -1.04 -2.64 -8.05
N THR A 98 -1.80 -3.65 -7.60
CA THR A 98 -2.14 -3.82 -6.19
C THR A 98 -0.90 -3.90 -5.31
N ALA A 99 0.07 -4.77 -5.64
CA ALA A 99 1.31 -4.86 -4.89
C ALA A 99 2.10 -3.55 -4.90
N VAL A 100 2.19 -2.87 -6.06
CA VAL A 100 2.85 -1.56 -6.15
C VAL A 100 2.17 -0.52 -5.27
N CYS A 101 0.82 -0.43 -5.30
CA CYS A 101 0.05 0.51 -4.49
C CYS A 101 0.19 0.19 -2.99
N HIS A 102 0.25 -1.08 -2.61
CA HIS A 102 0.46 -1.50 -1.23
C HIS A 102 1.78 -0.98 -0.68
N GLU A 103 2.87 -1.30 -1.38
CA GLU A 103 4.21 -0.93 -0.93
C GLU A 103 4.42 0.59 -0.99
N LEU A 104 3.90 1.26 -2.02
CA LEU A 104 3.88 2.72 -2.06
C LEU A 104 2.99 3.32 -0.99
N GLY A 105 1.92 2.66 -0.54
CA GLY A 105 1.08 3.10 0.57
C GLY A 105 1.87 3.17 1.88
N HIS A 106 2.74 2.20 2.14
CA HIS A 106 3.69 2.26 3.26
C HIS A 106 4.70 3.40 3.09
N VAL A 107 5.25 3.57 1.88
CA VAL A 107 6.17 4.69 1.59
C VAL A 107 5.48 6.03 1.57
N ALA A 108 4.17 6.15 1.33
CA ALA A 108 3.42 7.41 1.28
C ALA A 108 2.94 7.84 2.68
N SER A 109 2.61 6.87 3.54
CA SER A 109 2.12 7.14 4.89
C SER A 109 3.22 7.13 5.97
N GLY A 110 4.27 6.32 5.80
CA GLY A 110 5.22 6.03 6.87
C GLY A 110 4.64 5.17 7.99
N SER A 111 3.50 4.51 7.75
CA SER A 111 2.73 3.74 8.72
C SER A 111 2.63 2.26 8.37
N GLY A 112 2.28 1.43 9.37
CA GLY A 112 1.72 0.10 9.13
C GLY A 112 0.28 0.18 8.59
N HIS A 113 -0.50 -0.90 8.61
CA HIS A 113 -1.86 -0.98 8.02
C HIS A 113 -2.96 -0.18 8.74
N ASP A 114 -2.63 1.00 9.28
CA ASP A 114 -3.52 1.91 10.00
C ASP A 114 -4.27 2.89 9.04
N ALA A 115 -4.94 3.90 9.62
CA ALA A 115 -5.75 4.83 8.84
C ALA A 115 -4.92 5.67 7.83
N PRO A 116 -3.77 6.27 8.20
CA PRO A 116 -2.86 6.89 7.24
C PRO A 116 -2.51 6.01 6.04
N PHE A 117 -2.14 4.75 6.28
CA PHE A 117 -1.85 3.81 5.20
C PHE A 117 -3.06 3.54 4.31
N ARG A 118 -4.24 3.29 4.89
CA ARG A 118 -5.45 3.00 4.12
C ARG A 118 -5.88 4.16 3.24
N ASN A 119 -5.76 5.39 3.74
CA ASN A 119 -6.05 6.59 2.95
C ASN A 119 -5.10 6.70 1.76
N ALA A 120 -3.79 6.51 1.99
CA ALA A 120 -2.80 6.50 0.92
C ALA A 120 -3.06 5.38 -0.11
N LEU A 121 -3.41 4.18 0.36
CA LEU A 121 -3.73 3.04 -0.49
C LEU A 121 -4.94 3.33 -1.41
N VAL A 122 -5.99 3.96 -0.89
CA VAL A 122 -7.18 4.32 -1.68
C VAL A 122 -6.85 5.36 -2.75
N GLU A 123 -6.05 6.38 -2.44
CA GLU A 123 -5.62 7.37 -3.43
C GLU A 123 -4.73 6.75 -4.52
N LEU A 124 -3.82 5.86 -4.14
CA LEU A 124 -3.00 5.11 -5.09
C LEU A 124 -3.86 4.21 -5.99
N TRP A 125 -4.83 3.49 -5.42
CA TRP A 125 -5.77 2.70 -6.21
C TRP A 125 -6.63 3.56 -7.14
N ARG A 126 -7.04 4.75 -6.70
CA ARG A 126 -7.83 5.67 -7.53
C ARG A 126 -7.06 6.10 -8.76
N ARG A 127 -5.76 6.40 -8.59
CA ARG A 127 -4.86 6.74 -9.69
C ARG A 127 -4.57 5.55 -10.60
N GLU A 128 -4.22 4.41 -10.01
CA GLU A 128 -3.60 3.29 -10.74
C GLU A 128 -4.60 2.24 -11.25
N CYS A 129 -5.70 2.06 -10.53
CA CYS A 129 -6.76 1.09 -10.86
C CYS A 129 -8.08 1.78 -11.27
N GLY A 130 -8.17 3.10 -11.09
CA GLY A 130 -9.34 3.91 -11.44
C GLY A 130 -10.38 4.06 -10.33
N PHE A 131 -11.27 5.04 -10.52
CA PHE A 131 -12.28 5.41 -9.52
C PHE A 131 -13.19 4.26 -9.06
N PRO A 132 -13.72 3.38 -9.94
CA PRO A 132 -14.55 2.26 -9.51
C PRO A 132 -13.80 1.26 -8.61
N ALA A 133 -12.55 0.93 -8.96
CA ALA A 133 -11.72 0.01 -8.18
C ALA A 133 -11.39 0.59 -6.79
N ALA A 134 -11.09 1.88 -6.71
CA ALA A 134 -10.84 2.57 -5.44
C ALA A 134 -12.09 2.66 -4.56
N THR A 135 -13.26 2.86 -5.17
CA THR A 135 -14.55 2.86 -4.46
C THR A 135 -14.83 1.49 -3.85
N GLU A 136 -14.59 0.42 -4.62
CA GLU A 136 -14.71 -0.95 -4.14
C GLU A 136 -13.73 -1.25 -3.01
N LEU A 137 -12.45 -0.89 -3.18
CA LEU A 137 -11.45 -1.04 -2.11
C LEU A 137 -11.90 -0.30 -0.83
N CYS A 138 -12.37 0.94 -0.95
CA CYS A 138 -12.84 1.72 0.18
C CYS A 138 -14.02 1.04 0.91
N ALA A 139 -14.98 0.49 0.15
CA ALA A 139 -16.09 -0.28 0.73
C ALA A 139 -15.62 -1.55 1.45
N GLN A 140 -14.68 -2.29 0.85
CA GLN A 140 -14.13 -3.51 1.44
C GLN A 140 -13.29 -3.22 2.69
N LEU A 141 -12.54 -2.11 2.72
CA LEU A 141 -11.82 -1.63 3.89
C LEU A 141 -12.79 -1.23 5.01
N ASN A 142 -13.82 -0.43 4.71
CA ASN A 142 -14.78 0.06 5.72
C ASN A 142 -15.60 -1.06 6.36
N SER A 143 -15.93 -2.10 5.59
CA SER A 143 -16.67 -3.27 6.11
C SER A 143 -15.83 -4.17 7.02
N ARG A 144 -14.50 -4.19 6.88
CA ARG A 144 -13.58 -5.03 7.66
C ARG A 144 -12.88 -4.28 8.79
N LEU A 145 -12.62 -3.01 8.58
CA LEU A 145 -11.91 -2.11 9.47
C LEU A 145 -12.77 -0.87 9.71
N PRO A 146 -13.95 -1.02 10.34
CA PRO A 146 -14.77 0.13 10.69
C PRO A 146 -13.93 1.08 11.52
N ALA A 147 -14.10 2.39 11.30
CA ALA A 147 -13.50 3.40 12.15
C ALA A 147 -13.80 3.01 13.59
N THR A 148 -12.75 2.67 14.36
CA THR A 148 -12.89 2.39 15.78
C THR A 148 -13.63 3.57 16.38
N GLY A 149 -14.79 3.29 16.98
CA GLY A 149 -15.83 4.29 17.21
C GLY A 149 -15.33 5.58 17.84
N HIS A 150 -15.94 6.69 17.40
CA HIS A 150 -16.03 7.97 18.09
C HIS A 150 -14.77 8.44 18.84
N ASP A 151 -14.03 9.36 18.22
CA ASP A 151 -13.88 10.67 18.84
C ASP A 151 -14.72 11.66 18.03
N ALA A 152 -15.97 11.83 18.44
CA ALA A 152 -16.78 12.97 18.03
C ALA A 152 -16.28 14.23 18.74
N THR A 153 -15.09 14.69 18.38
CA THR A 153 -14.66 16.07 18.58
C THR A 153 -13.34 16.29 17.87
N THR A 154 -13.36 16.57 16.57
CA THR A 154 -12.69 17.77 16.02
C THR A 154 -13.22 18.01 14.61
N TRP A 155 -13.67 19.24 14.38
CA TRP A 155 -13.97 19.80 13.07
C TRP A 155 -12.68 20.16 12.33
#